data_AF-A0A972DV46-F1
#
_entry.id   AF-A0A972DV46-F1
#
_cell.length_a   1.000
_cell.length_b   1.000
_cell.length_c   1.000
_cell.angle_alpha   90.00
_cell.angle_beta   90.00
_cell.angle_gamma   90.00
#
_symmetry.space_group_name_H-M   'P 1'
#
loop_
_entity.id
_entity.type
_entity.pdbx_description
1 polymer ?
#
loop_
_entity_poly.entity_id
_entity_poly.type
_entity_poly.pdbx_seq_one_letter_code
_entity_poly.pdbx_strand_id
1 'polypeptide(L)'
;MKSEPSRRDVVTAGSLGLLGAGAVGSSILGLGAPSRSAAAVTGAYQNNAYTLPPLPYGYDALEPLYDERTVTIHHTKHHAGYVNGLNSTLAKLEAARASGDYSAIKALSRDLAFNGSGHVLHTLFWNSMSPEKPDVPESLRQALTRSFGSVDAAQKQFAAATKAAEASGWGVLAYEPIADKLLVLQAEKHQNLAFTDTVALLVCDVWEHAYYLKYANDRGAWVDNFMKMANWPFAAQRLEAARKAATKA
;
A
#
# COMPACT_ATOMS: atom_id res chain seq x y z
N MET A 1 -51.90 -7.39 -4.06
CA MET A 1 -50.74 -7.56 -3.17
C MET A 1 -49.98 -8.82 -3.59
N LYS A 2 -48.95 -8.64 -4.41
CA LYS A 2 -48.01 -9.69 -4.81
C LYS A 2 -46.62 -9.07 -4.75
N SER A 3 -45.75 -9.71 -3.99
CA SER A 3 -44.38 -9.34 -3.65
C SER A 3 -43.44 -9.45 -4.85
N GLU A 4 -42.65 -8.42 -5.12
CA GLU A 4 -41.55 -8.46 -6.10
C GLU A 4 -40.32 -9.19 -5.53
N PRO A 5 -39.66 -10.05 -6.32
CA PRO A 5 -38.39 -10.67 -5.93
C PRO A 5 -37.17 -9.77 -6.20
N SER A 6 -36.20 -9.93 -5.30
CA SER A 6 -34.93 -9.22 -5.13
C SER A 6 -33.94 -9.37 -6.30
N ARG A 7 -33.18 -8.29 -6.57
CA ARG A 7 -32.08 -8.20 -7.54
C ARG A 7 -30.88 -9.05 -7.14
N ARG A 8 -30.90 -10.33 -7.48
CA ARG A 8 -29.71 -11.14 -7.80
C ARG A 8 -30.01 -11.83 -9.12
N ASP A 9 -28.96 -12.03 -9.93
CA ASP A 9 -28.94 -12.72 -11.23
C ASP A 9 -28.90 -11.80 -12.45
N VAL A 10 -27.70 -11.32 -12.79
CA VAL A 10 -27.29 -11.23 -14.20
C VAL A 10 -25.81 -11.63 -14.30
N VAL A 11 -25.56 -12.92 -14.52
CA VAL A 11 -24.38 -13.39 -15.24
C VAL A 11 -24.87 -14.38 -16.29
N THR A 12 -24.30 -14.28 -17.50
CA THR A 12 -24.28 -15.25 -18.60
C THR A 12 -25.29 -15.04 -19.74
N ALA A 13 -24.76 -14.57 -20.87
CA ALA A 13 -25.02 -15.03 -22.25
C ALA A 13 -24.47 -13.95 -23.21
N GLY A 14 -23.75 -14.22 -24.30
CA GLY A 14 -23.40 -15.48 -24.94
C GLY A 14 -22.49 -15.16 -26.15
N SER A 15 -21.65 -16.13 -26.49
CA SER A 15 -20.87 -16.18 -27.72
C SER A 15 -21.72 -16.68 -28.90
N LEU A 16 -21.62 -16.04 -30.07
CA LEU A 16 -21.43 -16.61 -31.43
C LEU A 16 -21.91 -15.62 -32.53
N GLY A 17 -21.13 -15.48 -33.61
CA GLY A 17 -21.63 -14.96 -34.89
C GLY A 17 -20.61 -14.13 -35.69
N LEU A 18 -20.07 -14.71 -36.78
CA LEU A 18 -18.99 -14.20 -37.63
C LEU A 18 -19.47 -13.32 -38.81
N LEU A 19 -18.52 -12.53 -39.35
CA LEU A 19 -18.37 -12.00 -40.73
C LEU A 19 -19.08 -10.69 -41.13
N GLY A 20 -18.25 -9.64 -41.25
CA GLY A 20 -18.51 -8.45 -42.05
C GLY A 20 -17.22 -7.67 -42.28
N ALA A 21 -16.61 -7.82 -43.45
CA ALA A 21 -15.42 -7.08 -43.86
C ALA A 21 -15.79 -5.61 -44.12
N GLY A 22 -15.18 -4.70 -43.37
CA GLY A 22 -15.31 -3.26 -43.57
C GLY A 22 -14.18 -2.54 -42.84
N ALA A 23 -13.15 -2.14 -43.58
CA ALA A 23 -12.06 -1.33 -43.08
C ALA A 23 -12.58 0.06 -42.71
N VAL A 24 -12.61 0.36 -41.41
CA VAL A 24 -12.71 1.74 -40.90
C VAL A 24 -11.67 1.88 -39.79
N GLY A 25 -10.69 2.74 -40.05
CA GLY A 25 -9.68 3.12 -39.07
C GLY A 25 -10.36 3.68 -37.82
N SER A 26 -10.06 3.07 -36.69
CA SER A 26 -10.32 3.65 -35.38
C SER A 26 -9.07 3.46 -34.57
N SER A 27 -8.33 4.56 -34.41
CA SER A 27 -7.30 4.71 -33.39
C SER A 27 -7.96 4.47 -32.05
N ILE A 28 -7.91 3.24 -31.57
CA ILE A 28 -8.21 2.91 -30.18
C ILE A 28 -7.12 3.61 -29.38
N LEU A 29 -7.45 4.81 -28.89
CA LEU A 29 -6.71 5.48 -27.82
C LEU A 29 -6.45 4.44 -26.75
N GLY A 30 -5.17 4.14 -26.58
CA GLY A 30 -4.69 3.13 -25.65
C GLY A 30 -5.24 3.42 -24.27
N LEU A 31 -6.20 2.59 -23.85
CA LEU A 31 -6.37 2.26 -22.45
C LEU A 31 -5.07 1.56 -22.06
N GLY A 32 -4.08 2.36 -21.63
CA GLY A 32 -2.86 1.84 -21.07
C GLY A 32 -3.25 0.79 -20.04
N ALA A 33 -2.69 -0.41 -20.19
CA ALA A 33 -2.85 -1.45 -19.18
C ALA A 33 -2.57 -0.81 -17.81
N PRO A 34 -3.40 -1.06 -16.79
CA PRO A 34 -3.09 -0.56 -15.46
C PRO A 34 -1.65 -0.94 -15.15
N SER A 35 -0.83 0.03 -14.75
CA SER A 35 0.51 -0.24 -14.25
C SER A 35 0.41 -1.42 -13.29
N ARG A 36 1.32 -2.40 -13.39
CA ARG A 36 1.29 -3.60 -12.53
C ARG A 36 1.18 -3.22 -11.04
N SER A 37 1.66 -2.03 -10.66
CA SER A 37 1.54 -1.43 -9.34
C SER A 37 0.11 -1.02 -8.91
N ALA A 38 -0.78 -0.65 -9.84
CA ALA A 38 -2.19 -0.41 -9.55
C ALA A 38 -2.90 -1.71 -9.16
N ALA A 39 -2.59 -2.78 -9.91
CA ALA A 39 -3.20 -4.10 -9.75
C ALA A 39 -2.75 -4.80 -8.46
N ALA A 40 -1.57 -4.47 -7.93
CA ALA A 40 -1.01 -5.11 -6.75
C ALA A 40 -1.75 -4.79 -5.44
N VAL A 41 -2.41 -3.63 -5.32
CA VAL A 41 -3.32 -3.35 -4.19
C VAL A 41 -4.68 -4.03 -4.39
N THR A 42 -5.09 -4.27 -5.64
CA THR A 42 -6.43 -4.80 -5.99
C THR A 42 -6.64 -6.30 -5.70
N GLY A 43 -5.71 -6.95 -5.00
CA GLY A 43 -5.82 -8.37 -4.64
C GLY A 43 -5.77 -8.65 -3.14
N ALA A 44 -5.63 -7.63 -2.28
CA ALA A 44 -5.44 -7.79 -0.84
C ALA A 44 -6.73 -8.05 -0.05
N TYR A 45 -7.89 -8.03 -0.73
CA TYR A 45 -9.18 -8.38 -0.16
C TYR A 45 -10.01 -9.15 -1.19
N GLN A 46 -10.35 -10.40 -0.90
CA GLN A 46 -11.06 -11.30 -1.79
C GLN A 46 -11.99 -12.21 -0.97
N ASN A 47 -13.14 -12.60 -1.54
CA ASN A 47 -14.07 -13.54 -0.90
C ASN A 47 -14.43 -13.17 0.56
N ASN A 48 -14.63 -11.87 0.83
CA ASN A 48 -14.94 -11.30 2.15
C ASN A 48 -13.82 -11.46 3.21
N ALA A 49 -12.57 -11.66 2.80
CA ALA A 49 -11.42 -11.76 3.69
C ALA A 49 -10.20 -11.02 3.14
N TYR A 50 -9.33 -10.56 4.04
CA TYR A 50 -8.01 -10.05 3.65
C TYR A 50 -7.10 -11.20 3.23
N THR A 51 -6.28 -10.97 2.22
CA THR A 51 -5.38 -11.97 1.63
C THR A 51 -3.97 -11.42 1.57
N LEU A 52 -2.97 -12.31 1.64
CA LEU A 52 -1.58 -11.92 1.39
C LEU A 52 -1.42 -11.63 -0.11
N PRO A 53 -1.22 -10.37 -0.55
CA PRO A 53 -1.07 -10.06 -1.96
C PRO A 53 0.28 -10.63 -2.47
N PRO A 54 0.36 -11.09 -3.72
CA PRO A 54 1.64 -11.48 -4.29
C PRO A 54 2.59 -10.27 -4.39
N LEU A 55 3.90 -10.53 -4.32
CA LEU A 55 4.90 -9.49 -4.57
C LEU A 55 4.82 -8.98 -6.02
N PRO A 56 5.08 -7.67 -6.27
CA PRO A 56 5.08 -7.12 -7.63
C PRO A 56 6.32 -7.52 -8.45
N TYR A 57 7.29 -8.19 -7.83
CA TYR A 57 8.55 -8.66 -8.40
C TYR A 57 9.00 -9.97 -7.72
N GLY A 58 10.03 -10.64 -8.27
CA GLY A 58 10.61 -11.85 -7.68
C GLY A 58 11.29 -11.58 -6.33
N TYR A 59 11.43 -12.59 -5.47
CA TYR A 59 11.99 -12.43 -4.12
C TYR A 59 13.43 -11.91 -4.12
N ASP A 60 14.20 -12.20 -5.16
CA ASP A 60 15.59 -11.80 -5.39
C ASP A 60 15.75 -10.50 -6.20
N ALA A 61 14.65 -9.94 -6.71
CA ALA A 61 14.69 -8.84 -7.69
C ALA A 61 15.30 -7.53 -7.15
N LEU A 62 15.40 -7.39 -5.82
CA LEU A 62 15.95 -6.21 -5.16
C LEU A 62 17.42 -6.36 -4.74
N GLU A 63 18.04 -7.51 -5.02
CA GLU A 63 19.48 -7.68 -4.81
C GLU A 63 20.28 -6.67 -5.67
N PRO A 64 21.45 -6.19 -5.20
CA PRO A 64 22.09 -6.50 -3.92
C PRO A 64 21.61 -5.61 -2.76
N LEU A 65 20.56 -4.81 -2.95
CA LEU A 65 20.13 -3.76 -2.01
C LEU A 65 19.12 -4.24 -0.97
N TYR A 66 18.44 -5.36 -1.22
CA TYR A 66 17.61 -6.05 -0.24
C TYR A 66 17.68 -7.54 -0.50
N ASP A 67 18.14 -8.32 0.48
CA ASP A 67 18.42 -9.73 0.25
C ASP A 67 17.17 -10.60 0.12
N GLU A 68 17.23 -11.60 -0.76
CA GLU A 68 16.13 -12.52 -1.03
C GLU A 68 15.58 -13.17 0.25
N ARG A 69 16.48 -13.55 1.17
CA ARG A 69 16.11 -14.19 2.44
C ARG A 69 15.25 -13.27 3.28
N THR A 70 15.63 -12.00 3.44
CA THR A 70 14.81 -11.04 4.20
C THR A 70 13.49 -10.79 3.50
N VAL A 71 13.46 -10.54 2.18
CA VAL A 71 12.20 -10.34 1.43
C VAL A 71 11.26 -11.54 1.60
N THR A 72 11.79 -12.76 1.53
CA THR A 72 11.01 -14.00 1.67
C THR A 72 10.37 -14.12 3.05
N ILE A 73 11.14 -13.94 4.12
CA ILE A 73 10.62 -14.07 5.49
C ILE A 73 9.66 -12.92 5.81
N HIS A 74 10.01 -11.71 5.41
CA HIS A 74 9.22 -10.51 5.65
C HIS A 74 7.85 -10.61 4.95
N HIS A 75 7.78 -11.12 3.73
CA HIS A 75 6.52 -11.35 3.02
C HIS A 75 5.76 -12.58 3.55
N THR A 76 6.39 -13.76 3.54
CA THR A 76 5.68 -15.04 3.78
C THR A 76 5.39 -15.33 5.25
N LYS A 77 6.06 -14.64 6.19
CA LYS A 77 5.87 -14.81 7.64
C LYS A 77 5.29 -13.58 8.29
N HIS A 78 5.97 -12.44 8.22
CA HIS A 78 5.53 -11.23 8.94
C HIS A 78 4.25 -10.65 8.33
N HIS A 79 4.24 -10.36 7.02
CA HIS A 79 3.02 -9.86 6.35
C HIS A 79 1.85 -10.85 6.45
N ALA A 80 2.12 -12.15 6.25
CA ALA A 80 1.12 -13.20 6.44
C ALA A 80 0.53 -13.24 7.87
N GLY A 81 1.36 -12.97 8.89
CA GLY A 81 0.92 -12.86 10.28
C GLY A 81 -0.12 -11.76 10.49
N TYR A 82 0.12 -10.57 9.93
CA TYR A 82 -0.85 -9.46 10.02
C TYR A 82 -2.15 -9.75 9.30
N VAL A 83 -2.10 -10.38 8.12
CA VAL A 83 -3.30 -10.81 7.38
C VAL A 83 -4.15 -11.76 8.23
N ASN A 84 -3.52 -12.80 8.80
CA ASN A 84 -4.20 -13.77 9.65
C ASN A 84 -4.79 -13.12 10.91
N GLY A 85 -4.02 -12.26 11.57
CA GLY A 85 -4.45 -11.53 12.76
C GLY A 85 -5.62 -10.58 12.49
N LEU A 86 -5.61 -9.90 11.35
CA LEU A 86 -6.69 -9.00 10.92
C LEU A 86 -7.99 -9.76 10.71
N ASN A 87 -7.96 -10.84 9.92
CA ASN A 87 -9.14 -11.66 9.67
C ASN A 87 -9.68 -12.29 10.97
N SER A 88 -8.81 -12.82 11.84
CA SER A 88 -9.22 -13.36 13.14
C SER A 88 -9.90 -12.30 14.02
N THR A 89 -9.38 -11.08 14.03
CA THR A 89 -9.94 -9.98 14.81
C THR A 89 -11.31 -9.56 14.29
N LEU A 90 -11.49 -9.50 12.96
CA LEU A 90 -12.78 -9.16 12.34
C LEU A 90 -13.86 -10.21 12.66
N ALA A 91 -13.51 -11.50 12.61
CA ALA A 91 -14.42 -12.57 13.00
C ALA A 91 -14.85 -12.48 14.49
N LYS A 92 -13.91 -12.14 15.38
CA LYS A 92 -14.21 -11.92 16.81
C LYS A 92 -15.11 -10.70 17.03
N LEU A 93 -14.87 -9.62 16.29
CA LEU A 93 -15.73 -8.43 16.32
C LEU A 93 -17.14 -8.73 15.80
N GLU A 94 -17.28 -9.59 14.79
CA GLU A 94 -18.58 -10.07 14.32
C GLU A 94 -19.32 -10.89 15.37
N ALA A 95 -18.62 -11.84 16.01
CA ALA A 95 -19.18 -12.62 17.11
C ALA A 95 -19.63 -11.73 18.29
N ALA A 96 -18.84 -10.72 18.66
CA ALA A 96 -19.20 -9.74 19.70
C ALA A 96 -20.48 -8.97 19.35
N ARG A 97 -20.65 -8.57 18.08
CA ARG A 97 -21.90 -7.93 17.61
C ARG A 97 -23.09 -8.88 17.66
N ALA A 98 -22.89 -10.14 17.29
CA ALA A 98 -23.95 -11.14 17.29
C ALA A 98 -24.41 -11.53 18.71
N SER A 99 -23.49 -11.62 19.67
CA SER A 99 -23.80 -11.96 21.06
C SER A 99 -24.21 -10.76 21.92
N GLY A 100 -23.85 -9.54 21.52
CA GLY A 100 -23.98 -8.34 22.36
C GLY A 100 -22.93 -8.25 23.48
N ASP A 101 -21.93 -9.13 23.50
CA ASP A 101 -20.83 -9.10 24.47
C ASP A 101 -19.64 -8.30 23.94
N TYR A 102 -19.45 -7.11 24.51
CA TYR A 102 -18.37 -6.19 24.18
C TYR A 102 -17.28 -6.13 25.26
N SER A 103 -17.22 -7.10 26.18
CA SER A 103 -16.23 -7.13 27.27
C SER A 103 -14.78 -7.07 26.77
N ALA A 104 -14.51 -7.67 25.61
CA ALA A 104 -13.19 -7.68 24.97
C ALA A 104 -12.91 -6.50 24.03
N ILE A 105 -13.82 -5.51 23.90
CA ILE A 105 -13.77 -4.51 22.82
C ILE A 105 -12.46 -3.72 22.80
N LYS A 106 -11.90 -3.35 23.96
CA LYS A 106 -10.63 -2.61 24.04
C LYS A 106 -9.46 -3.40 23.43
N ALA A 107 -9.41 -4.71 23.71
CA ALA A 107 -8.37 -5.59 23.17
C ALA A 107 -8.56 -5.77 21.66
N LEU A 108 -9.80 -6.02 21.21
CA LEU A 108 -10.12 -6.20 19.80
C LEU A 108 -9.85 -4.94 18.97
N SER A 109 -10.14 -3.74 19.49
CA SER A 109 -9.81 -2.48 18.82
C SER A 109 -8.30 -2.29 18.64
N ARG A 110 -7.50 -2.65 19.64
CA ARG A 110 -6.04 -2.60 19.55
C ARG A 110 -5.52 -3.60 18.51
N ASP A 111 -6.02 -4.84 18.55
CA ASP A 111 -5.58 -5.89 17.62
C ASP A 111 -6.01 -5.56 16.17
N LEU A 112 -7.18 -4.93 16.00
CA LEU A 112 -7.66 -4.45 14.71
C LEU A 112 -6.73 -3.38 14.15
N ALA A 113 -6.37 -2.39 14.96
CA ALA A 113 -5.46 -1.33 14.54
C ALA A 113 -4.05 -1.87 14.23
N PHE A 114 -3.50 -2.73 15.09
CA PHE A 114 -2.15 -3.29 14.89
C PHE A 114 -2.07 -4.16 13.64
N ASN A 115 -2.96 -5.13 13.47
CA ASN A 115 -2.93 -6.04 12.32
C ASN A 115 -3.42 -5.35 11.04
N GLY A 116 -4.42 -4.47 11.16
CA GLY A 116 -4.94 -3.68 10.04
C GLY A 116 -3.88 -2.77 9.45
N SER A 117 -3.24 -1.94 10.29
CA SER A 117 -2.16 -1.09 9.84
C SER A 117 -0.94 -1.89 9.38
N GLY A 118 -0.61 -3.00 10.05
CA GLY A 118 0.46 -3.89 9.62
C GLY A 118 0.25 -4.42 8.20
N HIS A 119 -0.94 -4.95 7.91
CA HIS A 119 -1.29 -5.43 6.56
C HIS A 119 -1.25 -4.31 5.50
N VAL A 120 -1.85 -3.16 5.79
CA VAL A 120 -1.87 -2.03 4.84
C VAL A 120 -0.47 -1.52 4.56
N LEU A 121 0.34 -1.27 5.60
CA LEU A 121 1.69 -0.75 5.43
C LEU A 121 2.60 -1.72 4.67
N HIS A 122 2.54 -3.03 4.94
CA HIS A 122 3.33 -4.00 4.17
C HIS A 122 2.86 -4.11 2.71
N THR A 123 1.54 -4.05 2.46
CA THR A 123 1.01 -4.01 1.09
C THR A 123 1.55 -2.80 0.31
N LEU A 124 1.66 -1.64 0.97
CA LEU A 124 2.28 -0.46 0.39
C LEU A 124 3.80 -0.57 0.27
N PHE A 125 4.48 -1.19 1.23
CA PHE A 125 5.94 -1.34 1.27
C PHE A 125 6.48 -2.11 0.06
N TRP A 126 5.88 -3.25 -0.29
CA TRP A 126 6.27 -4.02 -1.47
C TRP A 126 6.14 -3.21 -2.76
N ASN A 127 5.15 -2.33 -2.84
CA ASN A 127 4.94 -1.46 -3.98
C ASN A 127 5.75 -0.16 -3.93
N SER A 128 6.28 0.19 -2.76
CA SER A 128 7.16 1.34 -2.54
C SER A 128 8.59 1.09 -3.01
N MET A 129 8.90 -0.14 -3.42
CA MET A 129 10.18 -0.51 -4.02
C MET A 129 10.00 -0.94 -5.48
N SER A 130 11.03 -0.74 -6.29
CA SER A 130 11.08 -1.20 -7.67
C SER A 130 12.50 -1.62 -8.06
N PRO A 131 12.67 -2.80 -8.71
CA PRO A 131 13.97 -3.21 -9.24
C PRO A 131 14.47 -2.29 -10.37
N GLU A 132 13.55 -1.60 -11.06
CA GLU A 132 13.85 -0.71 -12.20
C GLU A 132 14.32 0.69 -11.77
N LYS A 133 14.17 1.04 -10.48
CA LYS A 133 14.61 2.33 -9.91
C LYS A 133 14.18 3.56 -10.73
N PRO A 134 12.88 3.68 -11.06
CA PRO A 134 12.39 4.73 -11.95
C PRO A 134 12.53 6.13 -11.33
N ASP A 135 12.76 7.12 -12.17
CA ASP A 135 12.83 8.53 -11.77
C ASP A 135 11.50 9.06 -11.20
N VAL A 136 11.59 10.16 -10.46
CA VAL A 136 10.41 10.89 -9.93
C VAL A 136 9.60 11.48 -11.10
N PRO A 137 8.34 11.06 -11.31
CA PRO A 137 7.48 11.63 -12.35
C PRO A 137 7.22 13.11 -12.11
N GLU A 138 7.01 13.86 -13.20
CA GLU A 138 6.86 15.31 -13.15
C GLU A 138 5.71 15.79 -12.24
N SER A 139 4.57 15.09 -12.24
CA SER A 139 3.43 15.41 -11.36
C SER A 139 3.80 15.35 -9.88
N LEU A 140 4.58 14.33 -9.48
CA LEU A 140 5.05 14.18 -8.11
C LEU A 140 6.17 15.17 -7.79
N ARG A 141 7.08 15.44 -8.74
CA ARG A 141 8.15 16.44 -8.58
C ARG A 141 7.57 17.81 -8.21
N GLN A 142 6.51 18.24 -8.88
CA GLN A 142 5.86 19.52 -8.58
C GLN A 142 5.23 19.52 -7.19
N ALA A 143 4.54 18.45 -6.80
CA ALA A 143 3.91 18.35 -5.48
C ALA A 143 4.96 18.33 -4.34
N LEU A 144 6.07 17.61 -4.52
CA LEU A 144 7.20 17.60 -3.60
C LEU A 144 7.84 18.98 -3.49
N THR A 145 8.09 19.65 -4.62
CA THR A 145 8.68 21.00 -4.65
C THR A 145 7.78 22.01 -3.94
N ARG A 146 6.45 21.96 -4.14
CA ARG A 146 5.51 22.84 -3.43
C ARG A 146 5.49 22.61 -1.91
N SER A 147 5.64 21.36 -1.47
CA SER A 147 5.49 20.99 -0.06
C SER A 147 6.79 21.14 0.74
N PHE A 148 7.93 20.90 0.09
CA PHE A 148 9.25 20.80 0.75
C PHE A 148 10.30 21.76 0.18
N GLY A 149 9.95 22.56 -0.84
CA GLY A 149 10.87 23.47 -1.53
C GLY A 149 11.68 22.81 -2.64
N SER A 150 12.00 21.51 -2.54
CA SER A 150 12.62 20.72 -3.61
C SER A 150 12.41 19.22 -3.42
N VAL A 151 12.63 18.44 -4.47
CA VAL A 151 12.63 16.96 -4.38
C VAL A 151 13.73 16.46 -3.46
N ASP A 152 14.92 17.05 -3.53
CA ASP A 152 16.06 16.68 -2.68
C ASP A 152 15.76 16.93 -1.19
N ALA A 153 15.14 18.07 -0.86
CA ALA A 153 14.71 18.37 0.51
C ALA A 153 13.68 17.36 1.01
N ALA A 154 12.71 16.99 0.16
CA ALA A 154 11.71 15.98 0.51
C ALA A 154 12.34 14.61 0.78
N GLN A 155 13.26 14.16 -0.09
CA GLN A 155 13.95 12.88 0.06
C GLN A 155 14.85 12.86 1.30
N LYS A 156 15.57 13.95 1.58
CA LYS A 156 16.39 14.10 2.80
C LYS A 156 15.55 14.08 4.06
N GLN A 157 14.44 14.82 4.09
CA GLN A 157 13.54 14.81 5.24
C GLN A 157 12.92 13.42 5.46
N PHE A 158 12.47 12.76 4.39
CA PHE A 158 11.94 11.39 4.47
C PHE A 158 12.99 10.42 5.02
N ALA A 159 14.21 10.42 4.48
CA ALA A 159 15.28 9.55 4.95
C ALA A 159 15.65 9.83 6.41
N ALA A 160 15.76 11.10 6.81
CA ALA A 160 16.08 11.49 8.18
C ALA A 160 15.00 11.04 9.17
N ALA A 161 13.72 11.30 8.87
CA ALA A 161 12.59 10.87 9.70
C ALA A 161 12.52 9.34 9.81
N THR A 162 12.74 8.64 8.70
CA THR A 162 12.74 7.16 8.66
C THR A 162 13.83 6.57 9.56
N LYS A 163 15.06 7.09 9.47
CA LYS A 163 16.18 6.64 10.32
C LYS A 163 15.91 6.88 11.81
N ALA A 164 15.29 8.01 12.13
CA ALA A 164 15.01 8.45 13.49
C ALA A 164 13.76 7.83 14.13
N ALA A 165 13.01 6.96 13.44
CA ALA A 165 11.81 6.35 14.03
C ALA A 165 12.17 5.55 15.30
N GLU A 166 11.44 5.74 16.40
CA GLU A 166 11.78 5.08 17.65
C GLU A 166 11.35 3.62 17.67
N ALA A 167 12.25 2.74 18.14
CA ALA A 167 12.05 1.29 18.18
C ALA A 167 11.57 0.74 16.81
N SER A 168 10.42 0.07 16.80
CA SER A 168 9.75 -0.45 15.62
C SER A 168 8.91 0.63 14.94
N GLY A 169 9.12 0.88 13.65
CA GLY A 169 8.35 1.92 12.97
C GLY A 169 8.55 2.01 11.47
N TRP A 170 8.10 3.14 10.92
CA TRP A 170 8.04 3.41 9.49
C TRP A 170 8.35 4.87 9.18
N GLY A 171 8.97 5.10 8.03
CA GLY A 171 8.89 6.38 7.33
C GLY A 171 7.71 6.41 6.37
N VAL A 172 6.94 7.48 6.37
CA VAL A 172 5.73 7.61 5.53
C VAL A 172 5.73 8.96 4.81
N LEU A 173 5.78 8.93 3.48
CA LEU A 173 5.40 10.08 2.65
C LEU A 173 3.89 10.02 2.47
N ALA A 174 3.18 11.03 2.93
CA ALA A 174 1.73 11.09 2.92
C ALA A 174 1.21 12.31 2.15
N TYR A 175 -0.02 12.19 1.66
CA TYR A 175 -0.83 13.29 1.15
C TYR A 175 -1.87 13.68 2.18
N GLU A 176 -2.00 14.98 2.46
CA GLU A 176 -3.01 15.58 3.33
C GLU A 176 -4.01 16.36 2.45
N PRO A 177 -5.25 15.87 2.31
CA PRO A 177 -6.21 16.41 1.35
C PRO A 177 -6.70 17.84 1.64
N ILE A 178 -6.82 18.24 2.91
CA ILE A 178 -7.40 19.53 3.31
C ILE A 178 -6.54 20.68 2.78
N ALA A 179 -5.21 20.58 2.89
CA ALA A 179 -4.28 21.59 2.42
C ALA A 179 -3.71 21.34 1.00
N ASP A 180 -4.06 20.23 0.34
CA ASP A 180 -3.38 19.70 -0.86
C ASP A 180 -1.85 19.69 -0.70
N LYS A 181 -1.37 19.12 0.42
CA LYS A 181 0.07 19.08 0.75
C LYS A 181 0.60 17.67 0.93
N LEU A 182 1.90 17.53 0.66
CA LEU A 182 2.65 16.35 1.04
C LEU A 182 3.28 16.54 2.42
N LEU A 183 3.25 15.49 3.23
CA LEU A 183 3.81 15.44 4.58
C LEU A 183 4.79 14.26 4.68
N VAL A 184 5.78 14.38 5.55
CA VAL A 184 6.59 13.26 6.02
C VAL A 184 6.18 12.95 7.45
N LEU A 185 5.73 11.73 7.69
CA LEU A 185 5.33 11.22 9.00
C LEU A 185 6.27 10.09 9.44
N GLN A 186 6.31 9.86 10.74
CA GLN A 186 6.84 8.63 11.34
C GLN A 186 5.65 7.84 11.88
N ALA A 187 5.61 6.54 11.64
CA ALA A 187 4.67 5.66 12.33
C ALA A 187 5.43 4.78 13.30
N GLU A 188 4.99 4.74 14.56
CA GLU A 188 5.49 3.78 15.54
C GLU A 188 4.62 2.52 15.52
N LYS A 189 5.24 1.35 15.76
CA LYS A 189 4.62 0.04 15.53
C LYS A 189 4.06 -0.01 14.10
N HIS A 190 2.74 -0.04 13.92
CA HIS A 190 2.09 0.17 12.63
C HIS A 190 1.04 1.30 12.66
N GLN A 191 0.46 1.57 13.82
CA GLN A 191 -0.75 2.38 13.98
C GLN A 191 -0.58 3.63 14.83
N ASN A 192 0.58 3.82 15.46
CA ASN A 192 0.84 4.98 16.30
C ASN A 192 1.44 6.12 15.47
N LEU A 193 1.25 7.37 15.93
CA LEU A 193 1.65 8.61 15.23
C LEU A 193 1.04 8.77 13.82
N ALA A 194 -0.06 8.06 13.54
CA ALA A 194 -0.83 8.27 12.33
C ALA A 194 -1.58 9.61 12.38
N PHE A 195 -1.53 10.36 11.28
CA PHE A 195 -2.37 11.53 11.07
C PHE A 195 -3.63 11.11 10.31
N THR A 196 -4.78 11.17 10.98
CA THR A 196 -6.09 10.84 10.40
C THR A 196 -6.34 11.63 9.12
N ASP A 197 -7.01 10.99 8.17
CA ASP A 197 -7.37 11.53 6.84
C ASP A 197 -6.18 11.75 5.88
N THR A 198 -4.97 11.33 6.26
CA THR A 198 -3.84 11.29 5.32
C THR A 198 -3.83 10.01 4.48
N VAL A 199 -3.32 10.13 3.25
CA VAL A 199 -3.11 9.00 2.35
C VAL A 199 -1.62 8.72 2.21
N ALA A 200 -1.16 7.59 2.74
CA ALA A 200 0.22 7.14 2.52
C ALA A 200 0.48 6.92 1.02
N LEU A 201 1.58 7.46 0.51
CA LEU A 201 2.01 7.41 -0.90
C LEU A 201 3.21 6.49 -1.11
N LEU A 202 4.19 6.57 -0.20
CA LEU A 202 5.42 5.77 -0.18
C LEU A 202 5.76 5.48 1.29
N VAL A 203 6.12 4.24 1.60
CA VAL A 203 6.46 3.83 2.98
C VAL A 203 7.76 3.03 3.02
N CYS A 204 8.54 3.22 4.08
CA CYS A 204 9.75 2.45 4.37
C CYS A 204 9.62 1.79 5.74
N ASP A 205 9.73 0.46 5.79
CA ASP A 205 9.76 -0.28 7.06
C ASP A 205 11.12 -0.14 7.74
N VAL A 206 11.14 0.20 9.03
CA VAL A 206 12.34 0.19 9.88
C VAL A 206 12.16 -0.62 11.17
N TRP A 207 11.20 -1.56 11.18
CA TRP A 207 11.26 -2.70 12.06
C TRP A 207 12.53 -3.50 11.80
N GLU A 208 13.16 -4.03 12.85
CA GLU A 208 14.42 -4.77 12.71
C GLU A 208 14.28 -5.98 11.78
N HIS A 209 13.11 -6.66 11.76
CA HIS A 209 12.86 -7.76 10.82
C HIS A 209 13.02 -7.35 9.34
N ALA A 210 12.90 -6.06 9.02
CA ALA A 210 12.98 -5.58 7.66
C ALA A 210 14.42 -5.52 7.14
N TYR A 211 15.44 -5.47 8.01
CA TYR A 211 16.82 -5.24 7.55
C TYR A 211 17.90 -5.99 8.32
N TYR A 212 17.63 -6.50 9.52
CA TYR A 212 18.68 -6.95 10.44
C TYR A 212 19.51 -8.12 9.90
N LEU A 213 18.94 -9.00 9.07
CA LEU A 213 19.68 -10.14 8.51
C LEU A 213 20.83 -9.71 7.57
N LYS A 214 20.69 -8.56 6.90
CA LYS A 214 21.70 -8.02 5.96
C LYS A 214 22.49 -6.85 6.54
N TYR A 215 21.82 -5.97 7.28
CA TYR A 215 22.38 -4.71 7.76
C TYR A 215 22.68 -4.70 9.26
N ALA A 216 22.31 -5.76 10.00
CA ALA A 216 22.42 -5.82 11.46
C ALA A 216 21.86 -4.54 12.11
N ASN A 217 22.63 -3.87 12.96
CA ASN A 217 22.23 -2.64 13.62
C ASN A 217 22.29 -1.38 12.72
N ASP A 218 22.79 -1.48 11.50
CA ASP A 218 22.95 -0.33 10.60
C ASP A 218 21.65 0.00 9.83
N ARG A 219 20.67 0.52 10.58
CA ARG A 219 19.44 1.07 10.00
C ARG A 219 19.73 2.19 8.99
N GLY A 220 20.79 2.97 9.20
CA GLY A 220 21.17 4.07 8.31
C GLY A 220 21.42 3.56 6.90
N ALA A 221 22.27 2.53 6.77
CA ALA A 221 22.57 1.88 5.51
C ALA A 221 21.33 1.23 4.88
N TRP A 222 20.43 0.63 5.67
CA TRP A 222 19.16 0.11 5.16
C TRP A 222 18.33 1.21 4.49
N VAL A 223 18.07 2.32 5.20
CA VAL A 223 17.25 3.42 4.65
C VAL A 223 17.92 4.04 3.42
N ASP A 224 19.24 4.21 3.42
CA ASP A 224 19.95 4.74 2.25
C ASP A 224 19.87 3.81 1.04
N ASN A 225 19.80 2.49 1.25
CA ASN A 225 19.61 1.54 0.15
C ASN A 225 18.14 1.47 -0.28
N PHE A 226 17.17 1.53 0.63
CA PHE A 226 15.75 1.68 0.31
C PHE A 226 15.53 2.89 -0.62
N MET A 227 16.13 4.04 -0.32
CA MET A 227 15.97 5.25 -1.14
C MET A 227 16.45 5.08 -2.58
N LYS A 228 17.42 4.20 -2.84
CA LYS A 228 17.88 3.85 -4.20
C LYS A 228 16.88 2.98 -4.97
N MET A 229 15.94 2.34 -4.28
CA MET A 229 14.91 1.45 -4.83
C MET A 229 13.51 2.07 -4.80
N ALA A 230 13.37 3.28 -4.26
CA ALA A 230 12.07 3.91 -4.05
C ALA A 230 11.27 4.00 -5.35
N ASN A 231 10.04 3.51 -5.33
CA ASN A 231 9.14 3.49 -6.48
C ASN A 231 8.32 4.79 -6.54
N TRP A 232 8.93 5.83 -7.11
CA TRP A 232 8.28 7.14 -7.24
C TRP A 232 7.04 7.16 -8.16
N PRO A 233 6.98 6.38 -9.27
CA PRO A 233 5.76 6.21 -10.05
C PRO A 233 4.58 5.67 -9.23
N PHE A 234 4.81 4.72 -8.33
CA PHE A 234 3.76 4.24 -7.43
C PHE A 234 3.25 5.36 -6.50
N ALA A 235 4.15 6.14 -5.90
CA ALA A 235 3.76 7.29 -5.07
C ALA A 235 2.97 8.34 -5.87
N ALA A 236 3.38 8.64 -7.11
CA ALA A 236 2.67 9.55 -8.00
C ALA A 236 1.26 9.04 -8.33
N GLN A 237 1.13 7.75 -8.66
CA GLN A 237 -0.17 7.13 -8.94
C GLN A 237 -1.13 7.25 -7.75
N ARG A 238 -0.63 7.01 -6.53
CA ARG A 238 -1.44 7.13 -5.32
C ARG A 238 -1.87 8.57 -5.06
N LEU A 239 -0.99 9.54 -5.31
CA LEU A 239 -1.30 10.96 -5.19
C LEU A 239 -2.44 11.36 -6.13
N GLU A 240 -2.34 10.98 -7.41
CA GLU A 240 -3.38 11.29 -8.40
C GLU A 240 -4.73 10.63 -8.06
N ALA A 241 -4.69 9.37 -7.59
CA ALA A 241 -5.89 8.69 -7.12
C ALA A 241 -6.53 9.39 -5.90
N ALA A 242 -5.71 9.82 -4.93
CA ALA A 242 -6.17 10.49 -3.73
C ALA A 242 -6.78 11.87 -4.04
N ARG A 243 -6.14 12.67 -4.90
CA ARG A 243 -6.69 13.95 -5.38
C ARG A 243 -8.02 13.77 -6.09
N LYS A 244 -8.11 12.80 -7.00
CA LYS A 244 -9.36 12.50 -7.71
C LYS A 244 -10.49 12.09 -6.77
N ALA A 245 -10.18 11.36 -5.70
CA ALA A 245 -11.16 10.99 -4.68
C ALA A 245 -11.61 12.23 -3.88
N ALA A 246 -10.68 13.09 -3.47
CA ALA A 246 -10.98 14.33 -2.72
C ALA A 246 -11.86 15.31 -3.53
N THR A 247 -11.66 15.41 -4.85
CA THR A 247 -12.49 16.28 -5.71
C THR A 247 -13.91 15.78 -5.98
N LYS A 248 -14.21 14.51 -5.63
CA LYS A 248 -15.53 13.89 -5.83
C LYS A 248 -16.39 13.88 -4.57
N ALA A 249 -15.79 14.18 -3.42
CA ALA A 249 -16.47 14.34 -2.13
C ALA A 249 -17.01 15.77 -2.00
#